data_AF-A0AAW1A4U5-F1
#
_entry.id   AF-A0AAW1A4U5-F1
#
_cell.length_a   1.000
_cell.length_b   1.000
_cell.length_c   1.000
_cell.angle_alpha   90.00
_cell.angle_beta   90.00
_cell.angle_gamma   90.00
#
_symmetry.space_group_name_H-M   'P 1'
#
loop_
_entity.id
_entity.type
_entity.pdbx_description
1 polymer ?
#
loop_
_entity_poly.entity_id
_entity_poly.type
_entity_poly.pdbx_seq_one_letter_code
_entity_poly.pdbx_strand_id
1 'polypeptide(L)'
;MSVELESDANLEEIYTWIEQIPFSKPKKNLSRDFSDGVFMAELLKRYYPRYVDIHNYIPGNSIAKKIDNWCTLNRKVLSKLDIKLGKDVIHQLANSQSGVIEKILIEVRTKILKDCNADRSSLYSEYEENEKQEVVKSVLNPEEIANKTVPRHVFVRLKQELEEKNELINMLHQKLSHLESLIKLKDQRITDLTSQIMKPVEQSITPRTAIVNTISKIRI
;
A
#
# COMPACT_ATOMS: atom_id res chain seq x y z
N MET A 1 38.85 -9.15 -10.27
CA MET A 1 37.94 -9.79 -11.24
C MET A 1 36.81 -10.57 -10.56
N SER A 2 37.05 -11.27 -9.45
CA SER A 2 35.96 -11.99 -8.73
C SER A 2 35.03 -11.09 -7.91
N VAL A 3 35.53 -9.98 -7.36
CA VAL A 3 34.75 -9.06 -6.50
C VAL A 3 33.73 -8.21 -7.30
N GLU A 4 34.02 -7.91 -8.57
CA GLU A 4 33.12 -7.14 -9.44
C GLU A 4 31.92 -7.99 -9.92
N LEU A 5 32.13 -9.30 -10.13
CA LEU A 5 31.06 -10.21 -10.52
C LEU A 5 30.06 -10.46 -9.38
N GLU A 6 30.53 -10.50 -8.13
CA GLU A 6 29.65 -10.61 -6.97
C GLU A 6 28.84 -9.33 -6.73
N SER A 7 29.42 -8.14 -6.98
CA SER A 7 28.67 -6.88 -6.87
C SER A 7 27.55 -6.77 -7.91
N ASP A 8 27.79 -7.24 -9.14
CA ASP A 8 26.80 -7.19 -10.21
C ASP A 8 25.66 -8.19 -9.99
N ALA A 9 25.95 -9.41 -9.50
CA ALA A 9 24.92 -10.40 -9.18
C ALA A 9 24.01 -9.94 -8.03
N ASN A 10 24.59 -9.38 -6.97
CA ASN A 10 23.81 -8.81 -5.85
C ASN A 10 22.95 -7.62 -6.30
N LEU A 11 23.43 -6.86 -7.28
CA LEU A 11 22.73 -5.70 -7.81
C LEU A 11 21.52 -6.10 -8.66
N GLU A 12 21.67 -7.11 -9.53
CA GLU A 12 20.57 -7.67 -10.33
C GLU A 12 19.44 -8.23 -9.47
N GLU A 13 19.77 -8.91 -8.37
CA GLU A 13 18.77 -9.39 -7.42
C GLU A 13 17.98 -8.25 -6.77
N ILE A 14 18.65 -7.15 -6.43
CA ILE A 14 17.99 -5.98 -5.84
C ILE A 14 17.06 -5.33 -6.86
N TYR A 15 17.47 -5.21 -8.12
CA TYR A 15 16.60 -4.70 -9.17
C TYR A 15 15.37 -5.58 -9.36
N THR A 16 15.55 -6.90 -9.46
CA THR A 16 14.46 -7.87 -9.59
C THR A 16 13.50 -7.81 -8.40
N TRP A 17 14.03 -7.72 -7.17
CA TRP A 17 13.21 -7.59 -5.96
C TRP A 17 12.38 -6.30 -5.98
N ILE A 18 12.98 -5.19 -6.40
CA ILE A 18 12.30 -3.90 -6.46
C ILE A 18 11.23 -3.87 -7.56
N GLU A 19 11.42 -4.57 -8.67
CA GLU A 19 10.40 -4.68 -9.74
C GLU A 19 9.16 -5.47 -9.30
N GLN A 20 9.31 -6.46 -8.43
CA GLN A 20 8.18 -7.24 -7.89
C GLN A 20 7.25 -6.43 -6.98
N ILE A 21 7.71 -5.30 -6.48
CA ILE A 21 6.94 -4.46 -5.56
C ILE A 21 6.11 -3.47 -6.40
N PRO A 22 4.77 -3.44 -6.28
CA PRO A 22 3.96 -2.53 -7.05
C PRO A 22 4.04 -1.13 -6.44
N PHE A 23 4.84 -0.27 -7.05
CA PHE A 23 4.94 1.16 -6.73
C PHE A 23 3.87 1.96 -7.46
N SER A 24 3.57 3.16 -6.94
CA SER A 24 2.57 4.06 -7.52
C SER A 24 2.94 4.58 -8.92
N LYS A 25 4.22 4.51 -9.31
CA LYS A 25 4.75 5.00 -10.60
C LYS A 25 5.77 4.02 -11.20
N PRO A 26 5.82 3.92 -12.55
CA PRO A 26 6.80 3.08 -13.24
C PRO A 26 8.22 3.64 -13.06
N LYS A 27 9.17 2.76 -12.77
CA LYS A 27 10.57 3.13 -12.50
C LYS A 27 11.39 3.12 -13.77
N LYS A 28 12.32 4.06 -13.88
CA LYS A 28 13.29 4.10 -15.00
C LYS A 28 14.73 4.23 -14.51
N ASN A 29 14.95 4.88 -13.36
CA ASN A 29 16.29 5.07 -12.81
C ASN A 29 16.23 5.06 -11.29
N LEU A 30 16.73 3.99 -10.66
CA LEU A 30 16.62 3.76 -9.22
C LEU A 30 17.20 4.92 -8.39
N SER A 31 18.39 5.40 -8.73
CA SER A 31 19.04 6.51 -8.03
C SER A 31 18.25 7.80 -8.09
N ARG A 32 17.66 8.12 -9.25
CA ARG A 32 16.82 9.32 -9.42
C ARG A 32 15.46 9.15 -8.74
N ASP A 33 14.81 8.02 -8.95
CA ASP A 33 13.44 7.76 -8.46
C ASP A 33 13.42 7.70 -6.93
N PHE A 34 14.47 7.17 -6.29
CA PHE A 34 14.56 7.15 -4.82
C PHE A 34 15.09 8.46 -4.23
N SER A 35 15.62 9.39 -5.03
CA SER A 35 16.32 10.57 -4.52
C SER A 35 15.46 11.48 -3.62
N ASP A 36 14.14 11.48 -3.80
CA ASP A 36 13.22 12.28 -2.99
C ASP A 36 12.73 11.59 -1.72
N GLY A 37 13.12 10.33 -1.49
CA GLY A 37 12.75 9.52 -0.33
C GLY A 37 11.30 9.02 -0.32
N VAL A 38 10.45 9.43 -1.28
CA VAL A 38 9.03 9.03 -1.33
C VAL A 38 8.90 7.56 -1.71
N PHE A 39 9.65 7.12 -2.73
CA PHE A 39 9.70 5.70 -3.09
C PHE A 39 10.24 4.81 -1.97
N MET A 40 11.20 5.32 -1.20
CA MET A 40 11.71 4.59 -0.03
C MET A 40 10.64 4.48 1.06
N ALA A 41 9.84 5.53 1.27
CA ALA A 41 8.70 5.49 2.18
C ALA A 41 7.64 4.49 1.70
N GLU A 42 7.28 4.48 0.41
CA GLU A 42 6.33 3.51 -0.15
C GLU A 42 6.81 2.07 0.07
N LEU A 43 8.10 1.80 -0.21
CA LEU A 43 8.72 0.51 0.04
C LEU A 43 8.58 0.10 1.52
N LEU A 44 9.01 0.97 2.43
CA LEU A 44 8.98 0.69 3.87
C LEU A 44 7.55 0.61 4.43
N LYS A 45 6.56 1.28 3.85
CA LYS A 45 5.16 1.18 4.26
C LYS A 45 4.60 -0.23 4.08
N ARG A 46 5.07 -0.96 3.06
CA ARG A 46 4.63 -2.32 2.76
C ARG A 46 5.03 -3.32 3.84
N TYR A 47 6.26 -3.19 4.35
CA TYR A 47 6.80 -4.10 5.35
C TYR A 47 6.55 -3.59 6.78
N TYR A 48 6.55 -2.28 6.98
CA TYR A 48 6.39 -1.63 8.28
C TYR A 48 5.27 -0.58 8.27
N PRO A 49 4.00 -0.99 8.06
CA PRO A 49 2.88 -0.08 7.89
C PRO A 49 2.64 0.84 9.10
N ARG A 50 3.11 0.45 10.29
CA ARG A 50 2.97 1.23 11.53
C ARG A 50 4.00 2.37 11.67
N TYR A 51 5.17 2.25 11.05
CA TYR A 51 6.25 3.24 11.21
C TYR A 51 6.25 4.29 10.11
N VAL A 52 5.73 3.95 8.93
CA VAL A 52 5.70 4.87 7.80
C VAL A 52 4.34 5.50 7.67
N ASP A 53 4.34 6.80 7.53
CA ASP A 53 3.16 7.54 7.16
C ASP A 53 3.43 8.41 5.95
N ILE A 54 2.87 7.98 4.81
CA ILE A 54 3.23 8.46 3.46
C ILE A 54 2.95 9.96 3.31
N HIS A 55 1.94 10.50 4.01
CA HIS A 55 1.60 11.91 3.90
C HIS A 55 2.67 12.87 4.44
N ASN A 56 3.65 12.35 5.21
CA ASN A 56 4.79 13.13 5.69
C ASN A 56 5.85 13.38 4.61
N TYR A 57 5.76 12.73 3.45
CA TYR A 57 6.77 12.78 2.40
C TYR A 57 6.17 13.44 1.16
N ILE A 58 6.66 14.63 0.84
CA ILE A 58 6.14 15.40 -0.28
C ILE A 58 7.09 15.21 -1.47
N PRO A 59 6.62 14.70 -2.62
CA PRO A 59 7.47 14.56 -3.80
C PRO A 59 7.91 15.93 -4.31
N GLY A 60 9.18 16.05 -4.69
CA GLY A 60 9.72 17.33 -5.16
C GLY A 60 11.16 17.25 -5.65
N ASN A 61 11.52 18.18 -6.53
CA ASN A 61 12.85 18.24 -7.13
C ASN A 61 13.85 19.10 -6.34
N SER A 62 13.37 19.87 -5.35
CA SER A 62 14.24 20.72 -4.52
C SER A 62 15.12 19.87 -3.62
N ILE A 63 16.44 20.06 -3.69
CA ILE A 63 17.42 19.34 -2.86
C ILE A 63 17.10 19.49 -1.37
N ALA A 64 16.71 20.68 -0.91
CA ALA A 64 16.31 20.91 0.47
C ALA A 64 15.13 20.02 0.89
N LYS A 65 14.08 19.94 0.05
CA LYS A 65 12.92 19.06 0.30
C LYS A 65 13.32 17.58 0.32
N LYS A 66 14.19 17.16 -0.60
CA LYS A 66 14.69 15.78 -0.63
C LYS A 66 15.44 15.45 0.66
N ILE A 67 16.32 16.34 1.12
CA ILE A 67 17.04 16.18 2.39
C ILE A 67 16.06 16.11 3.57
N ASP A 68 15.04 16.97 3.61
CA ASP A 68 14.04 16.97 4.67
C ASP A 68 13.23 15.66 4.71
N ASN A 69 12.84 15.14 3.55
CA ASN A 69 12.18 13.85 3.41
C ASN A 69 13.08 12.71 3.95
N TRP A 70 14.35 12.68 3.53
CA TRP A 70 15.32 11.68 4.00
C TRP A 70 15.63 11.81 5.50
N CYS A 71 15.73 13.03 6.04
CA CYS A 71 15.90 13.27 7.46
C CYS A 71 14.69 12.78 8.27
N THR A 72 13.49 13.01 7.74
CA THR A 72 12.24 12.52 8.34
C THR A 72 12.19 11.00 8.32
N LEU A 73 12.54 10.38 7.19
CA LEU A 73 12.58 8.92 7.03
C LEU A 73 13.62 8.29 7.95
N ASN A 74 14.81 8.88 8.05
CA ASN A 74 15.88 8.45 8.96
C ASN A 74 15.42 8.49 10.42
N ARG A 75 14.82 9.60 10.84
CA ARG A 75 14.37 9.80 12.24
C ARG A 75 13.17 8.96 12.60
N LYS A 76 12.15 8.88 11.74
CA LYS A 76 10.86 8.21 12.07
C LYS A 76 10.87 6.71 11.80
N VAL A 77 11.57 6.28 10.75
CA VAL A 77 11.47 4.91 10.22
C VAL A 77 12.78 4.15 10.39
N LEU A 78 13.88 4.63 9.81
CA LEU A 78 15.14 3.88 9.81
C LEU A 78 15.72 3.71 11.21
N SER A 79 15.57 4.72 12.07
CA SER A 79 15.96 4.63 13.49
C SER A 79 15.26 3.48 14.24
N LYS A 80 14.05 3.09 13.82
CA LYS A 80 13.30 1.94 14.38
C LYS A 80 13.77 0.61 13.83
N LEU A 81 14.41 0.63 12.66
CA LEU A 81 15.02 -0.52 12.00
C LEU A 81 16.50 -0.67 12.39
N ASP A 82 17.00 0.15 13.32
CA ASP A 82 18.41 0.26 13.72
C ASP A 82 19.36 0.62 12.57
N ILE A 83 18.81 1.26 11.52
CA ILE A 83 19.57 1.79 10.39
C ILE A 83 19.73 3.30 10.62
N LYS A 84 20.97 3.80 10.64
CA LYS A 84 21.25 5.22 10.87
C LYS A 84 22.01 5.81 9.69
N LEU A 85 21.33 6.65 8.93
CA LEU A 85 21.98 7.37 7.83
C LEU A 85 22.71 8.60 8.35
N GLY A 86 23.99 8.71 8.02
CA GLY A 86 24.78 9.92 8.24
C GLY A 86 24.30 11.07 7.35
N LYS A 87 24.58 12.32 7.77
CA LYS A 87 24.20 13.52 7.00
C LYS A 87 24.80 13.49 5.59
N ASP A 88 26.04 13.03 5.45
CA ASP A 88 26.71 12.90 4.16
C ASP A 88 25.98 11.95 3.20
N VAL A 89 25.58 10.78 3.68
CA VAL A 89 24.78 9.80 2.91
C VAL A 89 23.44 10.39 2.50
N ILE A 90 22.76 11.12 3.38
CA ILE A 90 21.50 11.82 3.06
C ILE A 90 21.71 12.85 1.93
N HIS A 91 22.80 13.62 1.98
CA HIS A 91 23.14 14.55 0.91
C HIS A 91 23.43 13.82 -0.41
N GLN A 92 24.14 12.69 -0.38
CA GLN A 92 24.41 11.88 -1.57
C GLN A 92 23.13 11.31 -2.18
N LEU A 93 22.20 10.81 -1.36
CA LEU A 93 20.89 10.33 -1.81
C LEU A 93 20.05 11.43 -2.45
N ALA A 94 19.98 12.61 -1.82
CA ALA A 94 19.26 13.75 -2.36
C ALA A 94 19.81 14.20 -3.73
N ASN A 95 21.12 14.03 -3.94
CA ASN A 95 21.80 14.32 -5.20
C ASN A 95 21.73 13.17 -6.23
N SER A 96 21.00 12.08 -5.95
CA SER A 96 20.88 10.92 -6.84
C SER A 96 22.24 10.27 -7.17
N GLN A 97 23.16 10.24 -6.20
CA GLN A 97 24.46 9.58 -6.37
C GLN A 97 24.28 8.07 -6.61
N SER A 98 24.87 7.58 -7.70
CA SER A 98 24.80 6.17 -8.08
C SER A 98 25.53 5.28 -7.07
N GLY A 99 24.97 4.12 -6.76
CA GLY A 99 25.55 3.14 -5.84
C GLY A 99 25.21 3.35 -4.36
N VAL A 100 24.73 4.55 -3.97
CA VAL A 100 24.41 4.85 -2.57
C VAL A 100 23.06 4.24 -2.18
N ILE A 101 22.06 4.35 -3.07
CA ILE A 101 20.74 3.80 -2.79
C ILE A 101 20.77 2.27 -2.77
N GLU A 102 21.56 1.66 -3.65
CA GLU A 102 21.73 0.22 -3.78
C GLU A 102 22.22 -0.38 -2.46
N LYS A 103 23.23 0.24 -1.83
CA LYS A 103 23.74 -0.18 -0.51
C LYS A 103 22.67 -0.14 0.57
N ILE A 104 21.87 0.93 0.61
CA ILE A 104 20.80 1.08 1.59
C ILE A 104 19.68 0.06 1.34
N LEU A 105 19.36 -0.22 0.08
CA LEU A 105 18.36 -1.22 -0.27
C LEU A 105 18.80 -2.62 0.14
N ILE A 106 20.09 -2.96 0.01
CA ILE A 106 20.65 -4.22 0.50
C ILE A 106 20.50 -4.31 2.03
N GLU A 107 20.85 -3.25 2.76
CA GLU A 107 20.74 -3.21 4.21
C GLU A 107 19.28 -3.35 4.67
N VAL A 108 18.37 -2.64 4.01
CA VAL A 108 16.93 -2.70 4.30
C VAL A 108 16.35 -4.07 3.94
N ARG A 109 16.73 -4.66 2.80
CA ARG A 109 16.32 -6.04 2.42
C ARG A 109 16.78 -7.05 3.44
N THR A 110 18.04 -6.95 3.88
CA THR A 110 18.62 -7.81 4.91
C THR A 110 17.86 -7.67 6.23
N LYS A 111 17.51 -6.43 6.61
CA LYS A 111 16.76 -6.17 7.83
C LYS A 111 15.33 -6.71 7.76
N ILE A 112 14.62 -6.50 6.64
CA ILE A 112 13.30 -7.08 6.39
C ILE A 112 13.34 -8.60 6.47
N LEU A 113 14.34 -9.24 5.85
CA LEU A 113 14.47 -10.70 5.89
C LEU A 113 14.72 -11.21 7.31
N LYS A 114 15.58 -10.52 8.09
CA LYS A 114 15.82 -10.85 9.50
C LYS A 114 14.56 -10.70 10.35
N ASP A 115 13.82 -9.62 10.18
CA ASP A 115 12.61 -9.35 10.97
C ASP A 115 11.48 -10.34 10.58
N CYS A 116 11.30 -10.65 9.29
CA CYS A 116 10.39 -11.72 8.85
C CYS A 116 10.79 -13.10 9.38
N ASN A 117 12.09 -13.40 9.44
CA ASN A 117 12.58 -14.66 10.00
C ASN A 117 12.46 -14.70 11.53
N ALA A 118 12.57 -13.56 12.22
CA ALA A 118 12.33 -13.46 13.65
C ALA A 118 10.84 -13.66 13.97
N ASP A 119 9.93 -13.10 13.18
CA ASP A 119 8.50 -13.36 13.29
C ASP A 119 8.18 -14.84 13.03
N ARG A 120 8.83 -15.46 12.02
CA ARG A 120 8.73 -16.91 11.77
C ARG A 120 9.30 -17.72 12.93
N SER A 121 10.48 -17.37 13.43
CA SER A 121 11.16 -18.06 14.53
C SER A 121 10.36 -17.94 15.83
N SER A 122 9.76 -16.79 16.10
CA SER A 122 8.82 -16.58 17.22
C SER A 122 7.64 -17.56 17.14
N LEU A 123 7.03 -17.70 15.96
CA LEU A 123 5.96 -18.67 15.70
C LEU A 123 6.40 -20.15 15.87
N TYR A 124 7.69 -20.46 15.74
CA TYR A 124 8.25 -21.81 15.92
C TYR A 124 8.76 -22.05 17.34
N SER A 125 9.29 -21.02 18.02
CA SER A 125 9.92 -21.11 19.35
C SER A 125 8.94 -21.51 20.45
N GLU A 126 7.64 -21.27 20.25
CA GLU A 126 6.55 -21.74 21.14
C GLU A 126 6.46 -23.27 21.24
N TYR A 127 7.18 -24.02 20.39
CA TYR A 127 7.12 -25.49 20.33
C TYR A 127 8.38 -26.21 20.85
N GLU A 128 9.56 -25.57 20.92
CA GLU A 128 10.78 -26.28 21.38
C GLU A 128 10.78 -26.58 22.90
N GLU A 129 9.87 -25.99 23.68
CA GLU A 129 9.72 -26.38 25.10
C GLU A 129 9.02 -27.73 25.32
N ASN A 130 8.39 -28.33 24.29
CA ASN A 130 7.59 -29.56 24.46
C ASN A 130 8.16 -30.85 23.83
N GLU A 131 9.29 -30.82 23.11
CA GLU A 131 9.90 -32.05 22.56
C GLU A 131 11.33 -32.26 23.06
N LYS A 132 11.46 -32.76 24.30
CA LYS A 132 12.56 -33.67 24.60
C LYS A 132 12.12 -35.08 24.17
N GLN A 133 12.94 -35.71 23.32
CA GLN A 133 12.86 -37.06 22.70
C GLN A 133 12.32 -37.00 21.25
N GLU A 134 12.99 -37.43 20.18
CA GLU A 134 14.09 -38.36 19.95
C GLU A 134 15.00 -37.85 18.81
N VAL A 135 16.32 -38.06 18.94
CA VAL A 135 17.32 -37.68 17.93
C VAL A 135 17.40 -38.76 16.85
N VAL A 136 16.87 -38.49 15.66
CA VAL A 136 17.26 -39.24 14.45
C VAL A 136 18.27 -38.40 13.67
N LYS A 137 19.54 -38.81 13.72
CA LYS A 137 20.64 -38.19 12.98
C LYS A 137 20.46 -38.42 11.47
N SER A 138 19.98 -37.41 10.74
CA SER A 138 20.12 -37.32 9.29
C SER A 138 21.41 -36.56 8.94
N VAL A 139 22.19 -37.12 8.02
CA VAL A 139 23.57 -36.70 7.66
C VAL A 139 23.55 -35.54 6.64
N LEU A 140 22.74 -34.51 6.85
CA LEU A 140 22.71 -33.33 5.98
C LEU A 140 22.66 -32.05 6.82
N ASN A 141 23.31 -31.00 6.30
CA ASN A 141 23.55 -29.74 7.00
C ASN A 141 22.22 -29.13 7.50
N PRO A 142 22.00 -28.97 8.82
CA PRO A 142 20.69 -28.59 9.39
C PRO A 142 20.16 -27.23 8.90
N GLU A 143 21.05 -26.28 8.60
CA GLU A 143 20.70 -24.94 8.12
C GLU A 143 20.00 -24.95 6.77
N GLU A 144 20.35 -25.85 5.85
CA GLU A 144 19.71 -25.88 4.53
C GLU A 144 18.31 -26.49 4.54
N ILE A 145 18.05 -27.43 5.46
CA ILE A 145 16.76 -28.11 5.58
C ILE A 145 15.74 -27.20 6.27
N ALA A 146 16.16 -26.47 7.32
CA ALA A 146 15.33 -25.49 8.02
C ALA A 146 14.95 -24.31 7.12
N ASN A 147 15.86 -23.87 6.25
CA ASN A 147 15.61 -22.79 5.30
C ASN A 147 14.67 -23.18 4.14
N LYS A 148 14.52 -24.49 3.85
CA LYS A 148 13.69 -25.00 2.73
C LYS A 148 12.39 -25.68 3.14
N THR A 149 12.28 -26.16 4.38
CA THR A 149 11.13 -26.96 4.80
C THR A 149 10.25 -26.14 5.74
N VAL A 150 9.01 -25.87 5.31
CA VAL A 150 7.97 -25.28 6.18
C VAL A 150 7.25 -26.41 6.89
N PRO A 151 7.35 -26.55 8.23
CA PRO A 151 6.52 -27.45 9.00
C PRO A 151 5.04 -27.42 8.59
N ARG A 152 4.48 -28.61 8.39
CA ARG A 152 3.15 -28.83 7.79
C ARG A 152 2.04 -28.04 8.49
N HIS A 153 2.10 -27.90 9.80
CA HIS A 153 1.09 -27.18 10.57
C HIS A 153 1.13 -25.66 10.33
N VAL A 154 2.31 -25.08 10.11
CA VAL A 154 2.46 -23.66 9.73
C VAL A 154 1.94 -23.42 8.32
N PHE A 155 2.22 -24.33 7.39
CA PHE A 155 1.63 -24.27 6.05
C PHE A 155 0.09 -24.31 6.10
N VAL A 156 -0.48 -25.20 6.92
CA VAL A 156 -1.94 -25.30 7.09
C VAL A 156 -2.52 -24.02 7.71
N ARG A 157 -1.89 -23.45 8.74
CA ARG A 157 -2.33 -22.19 9.37
C ARG A 157 -2.27 -21.02 8.39
N LEU A 158 -1.15 -20.86 7.67
CA LEU A 158 -1.00 -19.81 6.66
C LEU A 158 -2.02 -19.96 5.53
N LYS A 159 -2.31 -21.20 5.11
CA LYS A 159 -3.35 -21.48 4.11
C LYS A 159 -4.74 -21.08 4.62
N GLN A 160 -5.03 -21.34 5.90
CA GLN A 160 -6.30 -20.95 6.51
C GLN A 160 -6.44 -19.42 6.61
N GLU A 161 -5.41 -18.72 7.07
CA GLU A 161 -5.42 -17.24 7.12
C GLU A 161 -5.59 -16.63 5.73
N LEU A 162 -4.97 -17.22 4.70
CA LEU A 162 -5.13 -16.78 3.32
C LEU A 162 -6.58 -16.92 2.85
N GLU A 163 -7.23 -18.05 3.17
CA GLU A 163 -8.62 -18.31 2.83
C GLU A 163 -9.56 -17.29 3.50
N GLU A 164 -9.38 -17.05 4.81
CA GLU A 164 -10.18 -16.08 5.56
C GLU A 164 -10.06 -14.65 4.98
N LYS A 165 -8.85 -14.26 4.59
CA LYS A 165 -8.61 -12.96 3.93
C LYS A 165 -9.27 -12.90 2.56
N ASN A 166 -9.27 -13.99 1.79
CA ASN A 166 -9.91 -14.05 0.48
C ASN A 166 -11.44 -13.94 0.58
N GLU A 167 -12.05 -14.59 1.57
CA GLU A 167 -13.48 -14.46 1.85
C GLU A 167 -13.88 -13.03 2.23
N LEU A 168 -13.06 -12.36 3.04
CA LEU A 168 -13.24 -10.95 3.37
C LEU A 168 -13.20 -10.04 2.13
N ILE A 169 -12.26 -10.30 1.22
CA ILE A 169 -12.16 -9.59 -0.06
C ILE A 169 -13.41 -9.81 -0.91
N ASN A 170 -13.89 -11.04 -1.00
CA ASN A 170 -15.12 -11.36 -1.75
C ASN A 170 -16.35 -10.64 -1.17
N MET A 171 -16.49 -10.63 0.15
CA MET A 171 -17.56 -9.89 0.82
C MET A 171 -17.50 -8.39 0.51
N LEU A 172 -16.30 -7.80 0.54
CA LEU A 172 -16.11 -6.39 0.21
C LEU A 172 -16.43 -6.08 -1.25
N HIS A 173 -16.04 -6.95 -2.19
CA HIS A 173 -16.41 -6.81 -3.60
C HIS A 173 -17.93 -6.87 -3.81
N GLN A 174 -18.63 -7.78 -3.13
CA GLN A 174 -20.10 -7.84 -3.19
C GLN A 174 -20.74 -6.55 -2.66
N LYS A 175 -20.23 -6.02 -1.53
CA LYS A 175 -20.71 -4.74 -0.97
C LYS A 175 -20.45 -3.58 -1.91
N LEU A 176 -19.26 -3.51 -2.53
CA LEU A 176 -18.93 -2.48 -3.53
C LEU A 176 -19.88 -2.55 -4.72
N SER A 177 -20.08 -3.74 -5.30
CA SER A 177 -20.99 -3.94 -6.43
C SER A 177 -22.44 -3.54 -6.09
N HIS A 178 -22.91 -3.85 -4.87
CA HIS A 178 -24.23 -3.43 -4.42
C HIS A 178 -24.35 -1.90 -4.31
N LEU A 179 -23.35 -1.24 -3.72
CA LEU A 179 -23.32 0.22 -3.61
C LEU A 179 -23.24 0.89 -4.98
N GLU A 180 -22.43 0.37 -5.91
CA GLU A 180 -22.34 0.85 -7.29
C GLU A 180 -23.70 0.76 -8.01
N SER A 181 -24.44 -0.34 -7.82
CA SER A 181 -25.79 -0.51 -8.36
C SER A 181 -26.76 0.53 -7.79
N LEU A 182 -26.72 0.77 -6.47
CA LEU A 182 -27.54 1.78 -5.82
C LEU A 182 -27.23 3.20 -6.31
N ILE A 183 -25.95 3.53 -6.50
CA ILE A 183 -25.52 4.81 -7.06
C ILE A 183 -26.06 4.96 -8.47
N LYS A 184 -25.90 3.95 -9.34
CA LYS A 184 -26.41 3.96 -10.71
C LYS A 184 -27.93 4.17 -10.77
N LEU A 185 -28.68 3.51 -9.88
CA LEU A 185 -30.14 3.69 -9.78
C LEU A 185 -30.51 5.12 -9.34
N LYS A 186 -29.78 5.66 -8.36
CA LYS A 186 -29.98 7.04 -7.90
C LYS A 186 -29.64 8.06 -9.00
N ASP A 187 -28.56 7.86 -9.76
CA ASP A 187 -28.16 8.72 -10.89
C ASP A 187 -29.19 8.68 -12.02
N GLN A 188 -29.74 7.50 -12.33
CA GLN A 188 -30.84 7.38 -13.29
C GLN A 188 -32.07 8.15 -12.79
N ARG A 189 -32.43 8.01 -11.51
CA ARG A 189 -33.56 8.72 -10.93
C ARG A 189 -33.36 10.24 -10.94
N ILE A 190 -32.15 10.71 -10.65
CA ILE A 190 -31.79 12.13 -10.73
C ILE A 190 -31.96 12.61 -12.17
N THR A 191 -31.50 11.84 -13.15
CA THR A 191 -31.61 12.16 -14.57
C THR A 191 -33.07 12.26 -15.01
N ASP A 192 -33.91 11.29 -14.62
CA ASP A 192 -35.33 11.26 -14.93
C ASP A 192 -36.06 12.45 -14.31
N LEU A 193 -35.80 12.75 -13.03
CA LEU A 193 -36.38 13.91 -12.33
C LEU A 193 -35.91 15.23 -12.95
N THR A 194 -34.64 15.34 -13.31
CA THR A 194 -34.08 16.51 -14.00
C THR A 194 -34.76 16.69 -15.36
N SER A 195 -34.98 15.61 -16.12
CA SER A 195 -35.67 15.65 -17.40
C SER A 195 -37.14 16.07 -17.28
N GLN A 196 -37.83 15.63 -16.21
CA GLN A 196 -39.21 16.03 -15.91
C GLN A 196 -39.31 17.50 -15.51
N ILE A 197 -38.32 18.04 -14.79
CA ILE A 197 -38.23 19.48 -14.50
C ILE A 197 -37.97 20.29 -15.78
N MET A 198 -37.29 19.71 -16.78
CA MET A 198 -36.93 20.39 -18.03
C MET A 198 -37.99 20.33 -19.16
N LYS A 199 -39.10 19.58 -19.04
CA LYS A 199 -40.16 19.48 -20.07
C LYS A 199 -41.57 19.75 -19.49
N PRO A 200 -42.37 20.72 -20.00
CA PRO A 200 -42.13 22.15 -20.07
C PRO A 200 -43.20 23.00 -19.31
N VAL A 201 -42.78 24.18 -18.85
CA VAL A 201 -43.62 25.37 -18.62
C VAL A 201 -43.99 25.97 -19.99
N GLU A 202 -44.84 25.29 -20.78
CA GLU A 202 -45.29 25.83 -22.10
C GLU A 202 -46.79 25.61 -22.41
N GLN A 203 -47.62 25.16 -21.46
CA GLN A 203 -49.07 25.00 -21.72
C GLN A 203 -49.95 25.53 -20.57
N SER A 204 -50.03 26.85 -20.42
CA SER A 204 -51.22 27.52 -19.87
C SER A 204 -51.15 29.05 -20.02
N ILE A 205 -51.14 29.56 -21.25
CA ILE A 205 -51.51 30.96 -21.50
C ILE A 205 -52.48 30.99 -22.67
N THR A 206 -53.79 31.08 -22.38
CA THR A 206 -54.74 31.97 -23.08
C THR A 206 -56.10 32.01 -22.36
N PRO A 207 -56.83 33.13 -22.42
CA PRO A 207 -57.81 33.54 -21.42
C PRO A 207 -59.26 33.19 -21.83
N ARG A 208 -60.14 32.90 -20.85
CA ARG A 208 -61.58 32.80 -21.11
C ARG A 208 -62.44 33.32 -19.95
N THR A 209 -62.75 34.61 -20.10
CA THR A 209 -64.08 35.24 -19.97
C THR A 209 -64.81 35.16 -18.63
N ALA A 210 -65.01 36.35 -18.05
CA ALA A 210 -65.91 36.66 -16.96
C ALA A 210 -67.35 36.18 -17.21
N ILE A 211 -67.97 35.62 -16.17
CA ILE A 211 -69.42 35.60 -15.99
C ILE A 211 -69.71 36.27 -14.65
N VAL A 212 -70.02 37.55 -14.74
CA VAL A 212 -70.66 38.35 -13.69
C VAL A 212 -72.16 38.23 -13.91
N ASN A 213 -72.93 37.93 -12.84
CA ASN A 213 -74.35 38.28 -12.57
C ASN A 213 -75.10 37.17 -11.79
N THR A 214 -75.93 37.37 -10.75
CA THR A 214 -76.43 38.55 -9.99
C THR A 214 -77.17 38.03 -8.72
N ILE A 215 -77.55 38.96 -7.82
CA ILE A 215 -78.83 39.06 -7.04
C ILE A 215 -78.77 38.82 -5.51
N SER A 216 -78.47 39.92 -4.79
CA SER A 216 -79.20 40.58 -3.68
C SER A 216 -80.11 39.82 -2.67
N LYS A 217 -79.93 40.14 -1.37
CA LYS A 217 -80.94 40.54 -0.32
C LYS A 217 -80.21 40.76 1.03
N ILE A 218 -80.03 41.97 1.57
CA ILE A 218 -80.91 42.81 2.45
C ILE A 218 -81.20 42.22 3.85
N ARG A 219 -81.12 43.13 4.87
CA ARG A 219 -81.61 43.16 6.28
C ARG A 219 -80.56 42.85 7.37
N ILE A 220 -80.36 43.62 8.45
CA ILE A 220 -80.96 44.82 9.08
C ILE A 220 -79.79 45.69 9.58
#